data_AF-A0A1F2VGT4-F1
#
_entry.id   AF-A0A1F2VGT4-F1
#
_cell.length_a   1.000
_cell.length_b   1.000
_cell.length_c   1.000
_cell.angle_alpha   90.00
_cell.angle_beta   90.00
_cell.angle_gamma   90.00
#
_symmetry.space_group_name_H-M   'P 1'
#
loop_
_entity.id
_entity.type
_entity.pdbx_description
1 polymer ?
#
loop_
_entity_poly.entity_id
_entity_poly.type
_entity_poly.pdbx_seq_one_letter_code
_entity_poly.pdbx_strand_id
1 'polypeptide(L)'
;MADAGIGRLLISSLHQGIADVSPTRLEFYENWLSPTGMRDGRIGLAPLGAVLSFLHREEPPANDEIATRAGTCAADWTFQETSALRRWWIRRLPTGMRARAALALGKKLVVATVRRSKVKTRMRDGGAVVEIHSALFEQLRAPASVPMRGFYAAALQRLMALCAVDAEVGVAHEDEAGWSLAVTVRGARHEGAIDPR
;
A
#
# COMPACT_ATOMS: atom_id res chain seq x y z
N MET A 1 10.00 17.06 17.81
CA MET A 1 10.31 16.38 16.54
C MET A 1 9.63 15.03 16.55
N ALA A 2 8.61 14.83 15.70
CA ALA A 2 7.86 13.58 15.67
C ALA A 2 8.63 12.54 14.86
N ASP A 3 9.23 11.57 15.55
CA ASP A 3 9.74 10.35 14.96
C ASP A 3 8.53 9.58 14.38
N ALA A 4 8.24 9.82 13.10
CA ALA A 4 7.15 9.19 12.38
C ALA A 4 7.56 7.76 12.04
N GLY A 5 7.86 6.92 13.06
CA GLY A 5 8.51 5.62 12.94
C GLY A 5 8.14 4.90 11.64
N ILE A 6 9.02 5.04 10.65
CA ILE A 6 8.86 4.47 9.32
C ILE A 6 9.10 2.98 9.49
N GLY A 7 8.11 2.19 9.14
CA GLY A 7 8.17 0.76 9.27
C GLY A 7 9.22 0.16 8.34
N ARG A 8 9.96 -0.81 8.88
CA ARG A 8 10.87 -1.67 8.10
C ARG A 8 10.20 -2.25 6.85
N LEU A 9 8.89 -2.54 6.91
CA LEU A 9 8.11 -3.01 5.78
C LEU A 9 8.22 -2.10 4.55
N LEU A 10 8.02 -0.78 4.72
CA LEU A 10 8.07 0.18 3.63
C LEU A 10 9.45 0.20 2.99
N ILE A 11 10.49 0.32 3.81
CA ILE A 11 11.86 0.46 3.33
C ILE A 11 12.34 -0.82 2.64
N SER A 12 12.12 -1.98 3.27
CA SER A 12 12.50 -3.27 2.68
C SER A 12 11.77 -3.50 1.35
N SER A 13 10.49 -3.10 1.26
CA SER A 13 9.73 -3.28 0.03
C SER A 13 10.16 -2.33 -1.08
N LEU A 14 10.53 -1.09 -0.76
CA LEU A 14 11.12 -0.13 -1.70
C LEU A 14 12.47 -0.62 -2.21
N HIS A 15 13.34 -1.08 -1.31
CA HIS A 15 14.62 -1.67 -1.66
C HIS A 15 14.45 -2.84 -2.64
N GLN A 16 13.53 -3.76 -2.35
CA GLN A 16 13.21 -4.88 -3.25
C GLN A 16 12.66 -4.39 -4.59
N GLY A 17 11.76 -3.40 -4.60
CA GLY A 17 11.20 -2.85 -5.83
C GLY A 17 12.27 -2.23 -6.74
N ILE A 18 13.22 -1.50 -6.16
CA ILE A 18 14.36 -0.92 -6.88
C ILE A 18 15.28 -2.02 -7.40
N ALA A 19 15.59 -3.03 -6.58
CA ALA A 19 16.44 -4.15 -6.97
C ALA A 19 15.86 -4.95 -8.14
N ASP A 20 14.53 -5.12 -8.17
CA ASP A 20 13.84 -5.87 -9.22
C ASP A 20 13.72 -5.10 -10.54
N VAL A 21 13.49 -3.79 -10.50
CA VAL A 21 13.22 -2.96 -11.70
C VAL A 21 14.47 -2.26 -12.23
N SER A 22 15.31 -1.74 -11.33
CA SER A 22 16.50 -0.97 -11.69
C SER A 22 17.71 -1.37 -10.83
N PRO A 23 18.22 -2.62 -10.97
CA PRO A 23 19.31 -3.15 -10.16
C PRO A 23 20.59 -2.31 -10.27
N THR A 24 20.84 -1.69 -11.43
CA THR A 24 22.01 -0.82 -11.66
C THR A 24 21.97 0.49 -10.85
N ARG A 25 20.80 0.90 -10.34
CA ARG A 25 20.64 2.09 -9.50
C ARG A 25 20.50 1.75 -8.01
N LEU A 26 20.52 0.48 -7.63
CA LEU A 26 20.28 0.05 -6.25
C LEU A 26 21.29 0.68 -5.29
N GLU A 27 22.57 0.67 -5.63
CA GLU A 27 23.64 1.25 -4.82
C GLU A 27 23.44 2.75 -4.56
N PHE A 28 22.94 3.50 -5.57
CA PHE A 28 22.59 4.91 -5.41
C PHE A 28 21.52 5.10 -4.33
N TYR A 29 20.48 4.26 -4.33
CA TYR A 29 19.39 4.35 -3.35
C TYR A 29 19.80 3.85 -1.95
N GLU A 30 20.69 2.86 -1.86
CA GLU A 30 21.21 2.35 -0.58
C GLU A 30 21.98 3.42 0.21
N ASN A 31 22.64 4.35 -0.48
CA ASN A 31 23.28 5.50 0.16
C ASN A 31 22.29 6.39 0.92
N TRP A 32 21.03 6.42 0.51
CA TRP A 32 19.95 7.16 1.18
C TRP A 32 19.17 6.30 2.17
N LEU A 33 19.00 5.00 1.87
CA LEU A 33 18.21 4.08 2.70
C LEU A 33 18.99 3.43 3.85
N SER A 34 20.32 3.61 3.91
CA SER A 34 21.25 3.13 4.93
C SER A 34 20.86 1.80 5.63
N PRO A 35 21.54 0.67 5.33
CA PRO A 35 21.26 -0.63 5.95
C PRO A 35 21.23 -0.63 7.49
N THR A 36 22.00 0.27 8.11
CA THR A 36 22.06 0.47 9.56
C THR A 36 20.77 1.11 10.09
N GLY A 37 20.23 2.11 9.39
CA GLY A 37 18.94 2.74 9.72
C GLY A 37 17.74 1.80 9.53
N MET A 38 17.82 0.88 8.57
CA MET A 38 16.80 -0.18 8.36
C MET A 38 16.72 -1.17 9.53
N ARG A 39 17.85 -1.53 10.14
CA ARG A 39 17.91 -2.48 11.27
C ARG A 39 17.30 -1.90 12.54
N ASP A 40 17.50 -0.61 12.78
CA ASP A 40 17.02 0.05 13.99
C ASP A 40 15.58 0.59 13.88
N GLY A 41 14.96 0.54 12.69
CA GLY A 41 13.60 1.04 12.45
C GLY A 41 13.48 2.57 12.63
N ARG A 42 14.60 3.28 12.46
CA ARG A 42 14.77 4.73 12.73
C ARG A 42 15.20 5.50 11.48
N ILE A 43 14.74 5.09 10.30
CA ILE A 43 14.96 5.93 9.12
C ILE A 43 14.15 7.20 9.30
N GLY A 44 14.85 8.34 9.26
CA GLY A 44 14.23 9.66 9.29
C GLY A 44 13.40 9.90 8.03
N LEU A 45 12.39 10.74 8.14
CA LEU A 45 11.53 11.06 7.01
C LEU A 45 12.28 11.71 5.83
N ALA A 46 13.33 12.49 6.11
CA ALA A 46 14.05 13.24 5.08
C ALA A 46 14.74 12.35 4.03
N PRO A 47 15.54 11.32 4.40
CA PRO A 47 16.08 10.37 3.43
C PRO A 47 15.00 9.65 2.60
N LEU A 48 13.91 9.21 3.22
CA LEU A 48 12.80 8.57 2.49
C LEU A 48 12.15 9.55 1.50
N GLY A 49 11.90 10.79 1.93
CA GLY A 49 11.34 11.82 1.07
C GLY A 49 12.25 12.17 -0.11
N ALA A 50 13.57 12.14 0.08
CA ALA A 50 14.54 12.30 -1.00
C ALA A 50 14.45 11.15 -2.01
N VAL A 51 14.46 9.90 -1.54
CA VAL A 51 14.31 8.70 -2.39
C VAL A 51 13.02 8.75 -3.21
N LEU A 52 11.89 9.06 -2.58
CA LEU A 52 10.60 9.18 -3.26
C LEU A 52 10.58 10.34 -4.27
N SER A 53 11.26 11.45 -3.96
CA SER A 53 11.40 12.57 -4.90
C SER A 53 12.28 12.21 -6.09
N PHE A 54 13.36 11.44 -5.88
CA PHE A 54 14.18 10.92 -6.97
C PHE A 54 13.40 9.92 -7.83
N LEU A 55 12.70 8.97 -7.21
CA LEU A 55 11.81 8.03 -7.90
C LEU A 55 10.80 8.76 -8.78
N HIS A 56 10.13 9.78 -8.25
CA HIS A 56 9.19 10.57 -9.04
C HIS A 56 9.83 11.26 -10.26
N ARG A 57 11.11 11.65 -10.15
CA ARG A 57 11.87 12.28 -11.23
C ARG A 57 12.51 11.30 -12.21
N GLU A 58 12.51 10.00 -11.91
CA GLU A 58 12.99 9.01 -12.87
C GLU A 58 12.08 8.94 -14.10
N GLU A 59 12.64 8.55 -15.24
CA GLU A 59 11.90 8.44 -16.49
C GLU A 59 10.82 7.35 -16.39
N PRO A 60 9.56 7.67 -16.75
CA PRO A 60 8.52 6.66 -16.92
C PRO A 60 8.95 5.63 -17.97
N PRO A 61 8.67 4.33 -17.80
CA PRO A 61 7.76 3.74 -16.79
C PRO A 61 8.42 3.26 -15.49
N ALA A 62 9.75 3.41 -15.36
CA ALA A 62 10.51 2.77 -14.26
C ALA A 62 10.07 3.27 -12.86
N ASN A 63 9.71 4.55 -12.75
CA ASN A 63 9.24 5.15 -11.51
C ASN A 63 7.97 4.48 -10.95
N ASP A 64 6.97 4.28 -11.81
CA ASP A 64 5.69 3.67 -11.46
C ASP A 64 5.84 2.16 -11.26
N GLU A 65 6.72 1.51 -12.03
CA GLU A 65 7.04 0.10 -11.87
C GLU A 65 7.73 -0.19 -10.52
N ILE A 66 8.70 0.64 -10.10
CA ILE A 66 9.35 0.49 -8.79
C ILE A 66 8.32 0.62 -7.66
N ALA A 67 7.48 1.65 -7.70
CA ALA A 67 6.45 1.87 -6.68
C ALA A 67 5.45 0.71 -6.65
N THR A 68 5.02 0.25 -7.82
CA THR A 68 4.09 -0.89 -7.98
C THR A 68 4.70 -2.19 -7.45
N ARG A 69 5.96 -2.44 -7.77
CA ARG A 69 6.69 -3.63 -7.35
C ARG A 69 6.90 -3.64 -5.84
N ALA A 70 7.32 -2.52 -5.28
CA ALA A 70 7.44 -2.33 -3.85
C ALA A 70 6.11 -2.58 -3.14
N GLY A 71 5.01 -2.01 -3.64
CA GLY A 71 3.67 -2.23 -3.08
C GLY A 71 3.26 -3.71 -3.09
N THR A 72 3.56 -4.40 -4.19
CA THR A 72 3.29 -5.83 -4.36
C THR A 72 4.09 -6.68 -3.39
N CYS A 73 5.39 -6.39 -3.20
CA CYS A 73 6.24 -7.07 -2.22
C CYS A 73 5.71 -6.87 -0.78
N ALA A 74 5.34 -5.64 -0.43
CA ALA A 74 4.79 -5.32 0.89
C ALA A 74 3.48 -6.10 1.17
N ALA A 75 2.62 -6.22 0.17
CA ALA A 75 1.40 -7.00 0.24
C ALA A 75 1.68 -8.51 0.41
N ASP A 76 2.61 -9.06 -0.37
CA ASP A 76 2.99 -10.46 -0.30
C ASP A 76 3.55 -10.80 1.09
N TRP A 77 4.47 -10.00 1.64
CA TRP A 77 5.01 -10.21 2.98
C TRP A 77 3.94 -10.07 4.06
N THR A 78 3.07 -9.06 3.97
CA THR A 78 1.95 -8.88 4.92
C THR A 78 1.01 -10.08 4.92
N PHE A 79 0.74 -10.65 3.74
CA PHE A 79 -0.08 -11.84 3.62
C PHE A 79 0.63 -13.10 4.13
N GLN A 80 1.93 -13.24 3.88
CA GLN A 80 2.74 -14.36 4.38
C GLN A 80 2.88 -14.37 5.90
N GLU A 81 2.95 -13.20 6.55
CA GLU A 81 2.88 -13.08 8.02
C GLU A 81 1.54 -13.58 8.60
N THR A 82 0.50 -13.65 7.78
CA THR A 82 -0.80 -14.17 8.23
C THR A 82 -0.75 -15.69 8.32
N SER A 83 -1.18 -16.24 9.47
CA SER A 83 -1.17 -17.68 9.73
C SER A 83 -1.83 -18.47 8.59
N ALA A 84 -1.26 -19.64 8.27
CA ALA A 84 -1.78 -20.50 7.19
C ALA A 84 -3.26 -20.84 7.40
N LEU A 85 -3.68 -21.05 8.64
CA LEU A 85 -5.08 -21.28 9.01
C LEU A 85 -5.98 -20.09 8.64
N ARG A 86 -5.57 -18.86 8.94
CA ARG A 86 -6.34 -17.66 8.60
C ARG A 86 -6.40 -17.44 7.08
N ARG A 87 -5.30 -17.68 6.36
CA ARG A 87 -5.29 -17.64 4.88
C ARG A 87 -6.25 -18.65 4.26
N TRP A 88 -6.26 -19.87 4.81
CA TRP A 88 -7.17 -20.92 4.39
C TRP A 88 -8.63 -20.56 4.63
N TRP A 89 -8.96 -20.00 5.81
CA TRP A 89 -10.30 -19.54 6.12
C TRP A 89 -10.76 -18.43 5.18
N ILE A 90 -9.92 -17.42 4.93
CA ILE A 90 -10.25 -16.32 4.02
C ILE A 90 -10.68 -16.84 2.65
N ARG A 91 -9.98 -17.84 2.10
CA ARG A 91 -10.33 -18.40 0.77
C ARG A 91 -11.69 -19.09 0.71
N ARG A 92 -12.24 -19.52 1.85
CA ARG A 92 -13.55 -20.18 1.94
C ARG A 92 -14.71 -19.22 2.20
N LEU A 93 -14.43 -17.95 2.46
CA LEU A 93 -15.45 -16.95 2.74
C LEU A 93 -16.11 -16.44 1.44
N PRO A 94 -17.36 -15.97 1.51
CA PRO A 94 -18.01 -15.28 0.39
C PRO A 94 -17.27 -13.99 0.01
N THR A 95 -17.45 -13.52 -1.22
CA THR A 95 -16.69 -12.39 -1.81
C THR A 95 -16.70 -11.13 -0.93
N GLY A 96 -17.84 -10.76 -0.34
CA GLY A 96 -17.91 -9.59 0.54
C GLY A 96 -17.06 -9.71 1.80
N MET A 97 -16.97 -10.92 2.39
CA MET A 97 -16.13 -11.18 3.55
C MET A 97 -14.64 -11.29 3.18
N ARG A 98 -14.33 -11.80 1.99
CA ARG A 98 -12.95 -11.80 1.44
C ARG A 98 -12.46 -10.38 1.21
N ALA A 99 -13.29 -9.52 0.64
CA ALA A 99 -12.98 -8.10 0.47
C ALA A 99 -12.74 -7.41 1.82
N ARG A 100 -13.57 -7.69 2.84
CA ARG A 100 -13.34 -7.20 4.22
C ARG A 100 -12.01 -7.68 4.79
N ALA A 101 -11.67 -8.95 4.62
CA ALA A 101 -10.41 -9.50 5.10
C ALA A 101 -9.20 -8.84 4.40
N ALA A 102 -9.27 -8.63 3.08
CA ALA A 102 -8.25 -7.93 2.31
C ALA A 102 -8.08 -6.47 2.78
N LEU A 103 -9.19 -5.75 3.01
CA LEU A 103 -9.15 -4.38 3.56
C LEU A 103 -8.56 -4.35 4.98
N ALA A 104 -8.87 -5.34 5.82
CA ALA A 104 -8.30 -5.45 7.16
C ALA A 104 -6.78 -5.69 7.11
N LEU A 105 -6.30 -6.51 6.16
CA LEU A 105 -4.86 -6.68 5.90
C LEU A 105 -4.23 -5.39 5.37
N GLY A 106 -4.92 -4.67 4.48
CA GLY A 106 -4.48 -3.37 3.98
C GLY A 106 -4.32 -2.34 5.10
N LYS A 107 -5.28 -2.29 6.03
CA LYS A 107 -5.17 -1.45 7.23
C LYS A 107 -3.95 -1.82 8.08
N LYS A 108 -3.67 -3.12 8.26
CA LYS A 108 -2.46 -3.59 8.98
C LYS A 108 -1.20 -3.12 8.25
N LEU A 109 -1.15 -3.25 6.92
CA LEU A 109 -0.02 -2.80 6.09
C LEU A 109 0.23 -1.31 6.26
N VAL A 110 -0.79 -0.46 6.12
CA VAL A 110 -0.61 1.00 6.23
C VAL A 110 -0.09 1.39 7.62
N VAL A 111 -0.65 0.83 8.69
CA VAL A 111 -0.18 1.08 10.06
C VAL A 111 1.24 0.55 10.27
N ALA A 112 1.59 -0.58 9.64
CA ALA A 112 2.94 -1.12 9.68
C ALA A 112 3.95 -0.26 8.89
N THR A 113 3.54 0.42 7.83
CA THR A 113 4.41 1.33 7.05
C THR A 113 4.71 2.64 7.78
N VAL A 114 3.73 3.23 8.46
CA VAL A 114 3.92 4.46 9.25
C VAL A 114 3.05 4.38 10.49
N ARG A 115 3.69 4.31 11.67
CA ARG A 115 3.01 4.04 12.97
C ARG A 115 1.90 5.03 13.34
N ARG A 116 1.96 6.28 12.87
CA ARG A 116 0.95 7.33 13.14
C ARG A 116 -0.13 7.46 12.06
N SER A 117 -0.24 6.50 11.15
CA SER A 117 -1.27 6.55 10.11
C SER A 117 -2.64 6.16 10.63
N LYS A 118 -3.66 6.91 10.23
CA LYS A 118 -5.07 6.58 10.41
C LYS A 118 -5.63 6.13 9.06
N VAL A 119 -6.30 4.98 9.08
CA VAL A 119 -7.00 4.45 7.90
C VAL A 119 -8.46 4.25 8.25
N LYS A 120 -9.32 4.83 7.42
CA LYS A 120 -10.77 4.65 7.50
C LYS A 120 -11.21 3.93 6.23
N THR A 121 -11.86 2.79 6.40
CA THR A 121 -12.43 2.03 5.29
C THR A 121 -13.95 2.15 5.34
N ARG A 122 -14.56 2.52 4.22
CA ARG A 122 -16.02 2.49 4.05
C ARG A 122 -16.34 1.55 2.91
N MET A 123 -17.00 0.45 3.21
CA MET A 123 -17.59 -0.39 2.17
C MET A 123 -18.93 0.18 1.76
N ARG A 124 -19.20 0.21 0.46
CA ARG A 124 -20.47 0.65 -0.10
C ARG A 124 -20.75 -0.19 -1.33
N ASP A 125 -21.95 -0.75 -1.42
CA ASP A 125 -22.49 -1.65 -2.45
C ASP A 125 -21.52 -2.01 -3.60
N GLY A 126 -20.83 -3.15 -3.48
CA GLY A 126 -19.89 -3.65 -4.50
C GLY A 126 -18.52 -2.95 -4.58
N GLY A 127 -18.23 -1.97 -3.72
CA GLY A 127 -16.95 -1.26 -3.65
C GLY A 127 -16.53 -0.90 -2.23
N ALA A 128 -15.36 -0.28 -2.11
CA ALA A 128 -14.85 0.27 -0.87
C ALA A 128 -14.05 1.54 -1.13
N VAL A 129 -14.17 2.52 -0.24
CA VAL A 129 -13.31 3.70 -0.19
C VAL A 129 -12.37 3.52 1.00
N VAL A 130 -11.07 3.67 0.74
CA VAL A 130 -10.00 3.60 1.75
C VAL A 130 -9.40 4.99 1.87
N GLU A 131 -9.79 5.72 2.92
CA GLU A 131 -9.23 7.02 3.26
C GLU A 131 -7.96 6.80 4.09
N ILE A 132 -6.82 7.29 3.60
CA ILE A 132 -5.51 7.17 4.25
C ILE A 132 -5.08 8.57 4.70
N HIS A 133 -4.97 8.74 6.01
CA HIS A 133 -4.41 9.93 6.64
C HIS A 133 -3.09 9.52 7.29
N SER A 134 -1.97 9.82 6.66
CA SER A 134 -0.66 9.53 7.23
C SER A 134 0.10 10.82 7.50
N ALA A 135 0.67 10.92 8.70
CA ALA A 135 1.58 12.00 9.07
C ALA A 135 2.83 12.07 8.15
N LEU A 136 3.12 11.00 7.41
CA LEU A 136 4.15 10.98 6.37
C LEU A 136 3.74 11.84 5.16
N PHE A 137 2.47 11.83 4.74
CA PHE A 137 2.02 12.67 3.62
C PHE A 137 1.98 14.15 3.95
N GLU A 138 1.63 14.52 5.19
CA GLU A 138 1.67 15.92 5.64
C GLU A 138 3.10 16.52 5.57
N GLN A 139 4.12 15.67 5.69
CA GLN A 139 5.51 16.09 5.70
C GLN A 139 6.24 15.82 4.37
N LEU A 140 5.68 14.97 3.49
CA LEU A 140 6.17 14.77 2.14
C LEU A 140 5.62 15.86 1.21
N ARG A 141 6.50 16.51 0.44
CA ARG A 141 6.06 17.45 -0.60
C ARG A 141 5.39 16.70 -1.77
N ALA A 142 4.56 17.42 -2.53
CA ALA A 142 3.82 16.92 -3.70
C ALA A 142 4.56 15.95 -4.65
N PRO A 143 5.85 16.12 -5.02
CA PRO A 143 6.53 15.13 -5.88
C PRO A 143 6.72 13.77 -5.22
N ALA A 144 6.95 13.71 -3.90
CA ALA A 144 7.17 12.45 -3.18
C ALA A 144 5.87 11.69 -2.84
N SER A 145 4.71 12.37 -2.89
CA SER A 145 3.42 11.75 -2.56
C SER A 145 2.88 10.88 -3.70
N VAL A 146 3.24 11.15 -4.95
CA VAL A 146 2.81 10.39 -6.15
C VAL A 146 3.25 8.91 -6.09
N PRO A 147 4.55 8.57 -5.95
CA PRO A 147 4.99 7.18 -5.90
C PRO A 147 4.44 6.44 -4.67
N MET A 148 4.23 7.14 -3.54
CA MET A 148 3.60 6.56 -2.36
C MET A 148 2.14 6.16 -2.60
N ARG A 149 1.40 6.93 -3.41
CA ARG A 149 0.03 6.55 -3.82
C ARG A 149 0.03 5.30 -4.68
N GLY A 150 0.92 5.25 -5.68
CA GLY A 150 1.12 4.06 -6.51
C GLY A 150 1.48 2.82 -5.69
N PHE A 151 2.38 2.97 -4.73
CA PHE A 151 2.75 1.92 -3.78
C PHE A 151 1.54 1.34 -3.03
N TYR A 152 0.72 2.20 -2.41
CA TYR A 152 -0.45 1.73 -1.64
C TYR A 152 -1.57 1.19 -2.54
N ALA A 153 -1.78 1.76 -3.72
CA ALA A 153 -2.73 1.24 -4.70
C ALA A 153 -2.35 -0.19 -5.12
N ALA A 154 -1.10 -0.40 -5.52
CA ALA A 154 -0.57 -1.71 -5.88
C ALA A 154 -0.62 -2.70 -4.72
N ALA A 155 -0.29 -2.27 -3.50
CA ALA A 155 -0.36 -3.11 -2.31
C ALA A 155 -1.79 -3.58 -2.01
N LEU A 156 -2.77 -2.68 -2.05
CA LEU A 156 -4.19 -3.04 -1.84
C LEU A 156 -4.70 -3.96 -2.96
N GLN A 157 -4.39 -3.65 -4.21
CA GLN A 157 -4.80 -4.48 -5.35
C GLN A 157 -4.22 -5.90 -5.23
N ARG A 158 -2.94 -6.01 -4.85
CA ARG A 158 -2.30 -7.30 -4.61
C ARG A 158 -2.94 -8.05 -3.44
N LEU A 159 -3.26 -7.39 -2.33
CA LEU A 159 -3.93 -8.02 -1.19
C LEU A 159 -5.33 -8.55 -1.55
N MET A 160 -6.08 -7.82 -2.38
CA MET A 160 -7.37 -8.28 -2.91
C MET A 160 -7.19 -9.56 -3.73
N ALA A 161 -6.24 -9.55 -4.67
CA ALA A 161 -5.92 -10.71 -5.49
C ALA A 161 -5.49 -11.93 -4.66
N LEU A 162 -4.65 -11.74 -3.62
CA LEU A 162 -4.22 -12.81 -2.71
C LEU A 162 -5.39 -13.41 -1.92
N CYS A 163 -6.42 -12.61 -1.65
CA CYS A 163 -7.68 -13.03 -1.04
C CYS A 163 -8.70 -13.56 -2.05
N ALA A 164 -8.30 -13.75 -3.32
CA ALA A 164 -9.15 -14.19 -4.43
C ALA A 164 -10.36 -13.27 -4.70
N VAL A 165 -10.14 -11.96 -4.55
CA VAL A 165 -11.11 -10.91 -4.89
C VAL A 165 -10.58 -10.19 -6.13
N ASP A 166 -11.36 -10.22 -7.21
CA ASP A 166 -11.08 -9.38 -8.37
C ASP A 166 -11.51 -7.94 -8.06
N ALA A 167 -10.54 -7.04 -7.95
CA ALA A 167 -10.79 -5.66 -7.60
C ALA A 167 -9.79 -4.75 -8.31
N GLU A 168 -10.30 -3.60 -8.73
CA GLU A 168 -9.53 -2.50 -9.27
C GLU A 168 -9.33 -1.44 -8.19
N VAL A 169 -8.12 -0.91 -8.06
CA VAL A 169 -7.78 0.11 -7.06
C VAL A 169 -7.25 1.34 -7.78
N GLY A 170 -7.90 2.48 -7.55
CA GLY A 170 -7.51 3.77 -8.12
C GLY A 170 -7.50 4.88 -7.07
N VAL A 171 -6.82 5.98 -7.36
CA VAL A 171 -6.87 7.18 -6.51
C VAL A 171 -8.17 7.93 -6.80
N ALA A 172 -8.97 8.17 -5.76
CA ALA A 172 -10.32 8.73 -5.90
C ALA A 172 -10.38 10.22 -5.56
N HIS A 173 -9.68 10.64 -4.51
CA HIS A 173 -9.67 12.03 -4.07
C HIS A 173 -8.34 12.38 -3.39
N GLU A 174 -7.89 13.61 -3.62
CA GLU A 174 -6.70 14.22 -3.03
C GLU A 174 -7.11 15.57 -2.45
N ASP A 175 -6.80 15.78 -1.16
CA ASP A 175 -7.01 17.02 -0.44
C ASP A 175 -5.76 17.34 0.41
N GLU A 176 -5.63 18.56 0.92
CA GLU A 176 -4.46 19.00 1.71
C GLU A 176 -4.28 18.20 3.01
N ALA A 177 -5.37 17.65 3.57
CA ALA A 177 -5.37 16.89 4.82
C ALA A 177 -5.28 15.36 4.64
N GLY A 178 -5.34 14.85 3.41
CA GLY A 178 -5.34 13.40 3.15
C GLY A 178 -5.78 13.02 1.76
N TRP A 179 -5.77 11.72 1.47
CA TRP A 179 -6.19 11.20 0.18
C TRP A 179 -6.91 9.87 0.34
N SER A 180 -7.63 9.47 -0.71
CA SER A 180 -8.42 8.24 -0.69
C SER A 180 -8.19 7.39 -1.93
N LEU A 181 -8.21 6.08 -1.70
CA LEU A 181 -8.26 5.07 -2.73
C LEU A 181 -9.71 4.60 -2.89
N ALA A 182 -10.19 4.59 -4.12
CA ALA A 182 -11.38 3.82 -4.48
C ALA A 182 -10.94 2.39 -4.83
N VAL A 183 -11.63 1.43 -4.24
CA VAL A 183 -11.53 0.01 -4.56
C VAL A 183 -12.86 -0.41 -5.15
N THR A 184 -12.87 -0.82 -6.41
CA THR A 184 -14.04 -1.32 -7.10
C THR A 184 -13.92 -2.83 -7.22
N VAL A 185 -14.80 -3.60 -6.55
CA VAL A 185 -14.75 -5.07 -6.59
C VAL A 185 -15.51 -5.54 -7.83
N ARG A 186 -14.78 -6.05 -8.82
CA ARG A 186 -15.36 -6.64 -10.03
C ARG A 186 -15.93 -8.02 -9.65
N GLY A 187 -17.26 -8.14 -9.68
CA GLY A 187 -17.95 -9.41 -9.41
C GLY A 187 -18.65 -9.55 -8.05
N ALA A 188 -18.80 -8.47 -7.28
CA ALA A 188 -19.82 -8.45 -6.24
C ALA A 188 -21.20 -8.38 -6.92
N ARG A 189 -21.80 -9.55 -7.21
CA ARG A 189 -23.21 -9.62 -7.59
C ARG A 189 -24.04 -8.92 -6.52
N HIS A 190 -24.96 -8.09 -6.99
CA HIS A 190 -26.04 -7.48 -6.24
C HIS A 190 -26.90 -8.60 -5.61
N GLU A 191 -26.61 -9.00 -4.38
CA GLU A 191 -27.60 -9.74 -3.57
C GLU A 191 -28.60 -8.69 -3.05
N GLY A 192 -29.59 -8.40 -3.89
CA GLY A 192 -30.54 -7.32 -3.63
C GLY A 192 -31.71 -7.23 -4.61
N ALA A 193 -32.17 -8.36 -5.16
CA ALA A 193 -33.50 -8.48 -5.75
C ALA A 193 -34.23 -9.61 -5.03
N ILE A 194 -34.75 -9.30 -3.84
CA ILE A 194 -35.87 -10.05 -3.28
C ILE A 194 -37.05 -9.70 -4.18
N ASP A 195 -37.44 -10.67 -4.98
CA ASP A 195 -38.71 -10.73 -5.70
C ASP A 195 -39.88 -10.53 -4.71
N PRO A 196 -40.76 -9.55 -4.96
CA PRO A 196 -42.10 -9.57 -4.41
C PRO A 196 -43.13 -9.60 -5.55
N ARG A 197 -43.43 -10.81 -6.01
CA ARG A 197 -44.71 -11.29 -6.56
C ARG A 197 -45.00 -11.02 -8.03
#